data_AF-A0A354HU44-F1
#
_entry.id   AF-A0A354HU44-F1
#
_cell.length_a   1.000
_cell.length_b   1.000
_cell.length_c   1.000
_cell.angle_alpha   90.00
_cell.angle_beta   90.00
_cell.angle_gamma   90.00
#
_symmetry.space_group_name_H-M   'P 1'
#
loop_
_entity.id
_entity.type
_entity.pdbx_description
1 polymer ?
#
loop_
_entity_poly.entity_id
_entity_poly.type
_entity_poly.pdbx_seq_one_letter_code
_entity_poly.pdbx_strand_id
1 'polypeptide(L)' 'DTFNAYIKGAGHFTLTDLALRSPLLARILNGRAATTETEYCLKTVNRLALDFFDCYLKGEGPFACEAVYGN' A
#
# COMPACT_ATOMS: atom_id res chain seq x y z
N ASP A 1 -4.53 19.22 5.31
CA ASP A 1 -5.29 18.36 4.40
C ASP A 1 -5.21 16.90 4.82
N THR A 2 -6.20 16.11 4.44
CA THR A 2 -6.25 14.66 4.69
C THR A 2 -6.33 13.94 3.35
N PHE A 3 -5.43 12.98 3.13
CA PHE A 3 -5.39 12.17 1.91
C PHE A 3 -5.72 10.73 2.26
N ASN A 4 -6.62 10.11 1.48
CA ASN A 4 -7.03 8.73 1.67
C ASN A 4 -6.87 7.97 0.35
N ALA A 5 -6.15 6.85 0.40
CA ALA A 5 -5.94 5.94 -0.72
C ALA A 5 -6.55 4.58 -0.40
N TYR A 6 -7.33 4.03 -1.32
CA TYR A 6 -7.89 2.67 -1.22
C TYR A 6 -7.23 1.75 -2.26
N ILE A 7 -6.55 0.70 -1.81
CA ILE A 7 -5.99 -0.32 -2.70
C ILE A 7 -6.98 -1.47 -2.79
N LYS A 8 -7.62 -1.61 -3.95
CA LYS A 8 -8.62 -2.63 -4.20
C LYS A 8 -7.99 -4.02 -4.09
N GLY A 9 -8.66 -4.92 -3.38
CA GLY A 9 -8.23 -6.32 -3.22
C GLY A 9 -7.03 -6.55 -2.28
N ALA A 10 -6.51 -5.51 -1.64
CA ALA A 10 -5.49 -5.65 -0.60
C ALA A 10 -6.08 -6.32 0.65
N GLY A 11 -5.35 -7.29 1.21
CA GLY A 11 -5.56 -7.78 2.57
C GLY A 11 -4.86 -6.87 3.58
N HIS A 12 -5.24 -6.98 4.87
CA HIS A 12 -4.65 -6.16 5.93
C HIS A 12 -3.13 -6.35 6.02
N PHE A 13 -2.67 -7.62 5.99
CA PHE A 13 -1.24 -7.93 6.04
C PHE A 13 -0.52 -7.75 4.69
N THR A 14 -1.24 -7.47 3.61
CA THR A 14 -0.64 -7.23 2.27
C THR A 14 0.24 -5.96 2.26
N LEU A 15 0.11 -5.10 3.28
CA LEU A 15 0.93 -3.91 3.47
C LEU A 15 2.17 -4.15 4.35
N THR A 16 2.50 -5.40 4.66
CA THR A 16 3.63 -5.76 5.53
C THR A 16 4.57 -6.72 4.83
N ASP A 17 5.84 -6.72 5.22
CA ASP A 17 6.83 -7.69 4.73
C ASP A 17 6.46 -9.14 5.04
N LEU A 18 5.56 -9.37 6.01
CA LEU A 18 5.03 -10.69 6.31
C LEU A 18 4.35 -11.32 5.08
N ALA A 19 3.64 -10.52 4.26
CA ALA A 19 3.01 -11.04 3.07
C ALA A 19 4.01 -11.44 1.98
N LEU A 20 5.21 -10.86 1.95
CA LEU A 20 6.31 -11.30 1.08
C LEU A 20 7.07 -12.50 1.65
N ARG A 21 7.32 -12.50 2.96
CA ARG A 21 8.14 -13.53 3.64
C ARG A 21 7.37 -14.82 3.92
N SER A 22 6.08 -14.73 4.23
CA SER A 22 5.22 -15.88 4.51
C SER A 22 3.78 -15.65 4.02
N PRO A 23 3.53 -15.83 2.72
CA PRO A 23 2.20 -15.68 2.13
C PRO A 23 1.16 -16.58 2.81
N LEU A 24 1.56 -17.78 3.25
CA LEU A 24 0.68 -18.71 3.96
C LEU A 24 0.20 -18.13 5.30
N LEU A 25 1.13 -17.61 6.12
CA LEU A 25 0.78 -17.05 7.43
C LEU A 25 -0.04 -15.76 7.26
N ALA A 26 0.31 -14.93 6.28
CA ALA A 26 -0.47 -13.75 5.93
C ALA A 26 -1.91 -14.10 5.52
N ARG A 27 -2.13 -15.20 4.78
CA ARG A 27 -3.48 -15.69 4.43
C ARG A 27 -4.27 -16.16 5.66
N ILE A 28 -3.63 -16.91 6.56
CA ILE A 28 -4.26 -17.39 7.80
C ILE A 28 -4.71 -16.20 8.64
N LEU A 29 -3.83 -15.22 8.86
CA LEU A 29 -4.12 -14.04 9.68
C LEU A 29 -5.13 -13.09 9.03
N ASN A 30 -5.13 -12.98 7.69
CA ASN A 30 -6.16 -12.23 6.96
C ASN A 30 -7.53 -12.94 6.95
N GLY A 31 -7.60 -14.24 7.30
CA GLY A 31 -8.80 -15.06 7.17
C GLY A 31 -9.26 -15.34 5.73
N ARG A 32 -8.57 -14.76 4.73
CA ARG A 32 -8.82 -14.93 3.29
C ARG A 32 -7.55 -14.65 2.49
N ALA A 33 -7.52 -15.12 1.25
CA ALA A 33 -6.49 -14.70 0.30
C ALA A 33 -6.74 -13.25 -0.13
N ALA A 34 -5.66 -12.46 -0.19
CA ALA A 34 -5.70 -11.19 -0.91
C ALA A 34 -5.92 -11.48 -2.40
N THR A 35 -6.68 -10.62 -3.08
CA THR A 35 -6.95 -10.77 -4.52
C THR A 35 -6.03 -9.91 -5.38
N THR A 36 -5.17 -9.11 -4.74
CA THR A 36 -4.21 -8.21 -5.37
C THR A 36 -2.78 -8.64 -5.03
N GLU A 37 -1.87 -8.46 -5.98
CA GLU A 37 -0.45 -8.75 -5.85
C GLU A 37 0.17 -7.99 -4.67
N THR A 38 0.82 -8.71 -3.76
CA THR A 38 1.42 -8.13 -2.55
C THR A 38 2.48 -7.09 -2.89
N GLU A 39 3.31 -7.38 -3.89
CA GLU A 39 4.37 -6.47 -4.34
C GLU A 39 3.79 -5.15 -4.88
N TYR A 40 2.66 -5.20 -5.60
CA TYR A 40 1.98 -4.01 -6.09
C TYR A 40 1.50 -3.14 -4.92
N CYS A 41 0.81 -3.73 -3.94
CA CYS A 41 0.34 -2.99 -2.77
C CYS A 41 1.49 -2.30 -2.01
N LEU A 42 2.58 -3.02 -1.77
CA LEU A 42 3.75 -2.47 -1.08
C LEU A 42 4.42 -1.35 -1.87
N LYS A 43 4.61 -1.51 -3.18
CA LYS A 43 5.17 -0.45 -4.04
C LYS A 43 4.29 0.79 -4.05
N THR A 44 2.97 0.63 -4.14
CA THR A 44 2.03 1.76 -4.12
C THR A 44 2.08 2.52 -2.80
N VAL A 45 2.03 1.83 -1.65
CA VAL A 45 2.10 2.50 -0.34
C VAL A 45 3.45 3.16 -0.11
N ASN A 46 4.56 2.49 -0.45
CA ASN A 46 5.90 3.05 -0.28
C ASN A 46 6.10 4.30 -1.15
N ARG A 47 5.61 4.28 -2.40
CA ARG A 47 5.64 5.45 -3.28
C ARG A 47 4.81 6.60 -2.71
N LEU A 48 3.58 6.35 -2.27
CA LEU A 48 2.73 7.39 -1.69
C LEU A 48 3.34 8.01 -0.44
N ALA A 49 3.93 7.19 0.44
CA ALA A 49 4.61 7.68 1.63
C ALA A 49 5.84 8.54 1.26
N LEU A 50 6.64 8.10 0.29
CA LEU A 50 7.81 8.84 -0.18
C LEU A 50 7.41 10.17 -0.79
N ASP A 51 6.48 10.17 -1.76
CA ASP A 51 6.00 11.39 -2.43
C ASP A 51 5.39 12.38 -1.41
N PHE A 52 4.70 11.87 -0.37
CA PHE A 52 4.16 12.70 0.70
C PHE A 52 5.28 13.35 1.53
N PHE A 53 6.28 12.57 1.96
CA PHE A 53 7.38 13.10 2.75
C PHE A 53 8.28 14.04 1.95
N ASP A 54 8.52 13.76 0.67
CA ASP A 54 9.29 14.64 -0.21
C ASP A 54 8.58 16.00 -0.36
N CYS A 55 7.28 16.00 -0.61
CA CYS A 55 6.49 17.23 -0.74
C CYS A 55 6.48 18.06 0.56
N TYR A 56 6.14 17.44 1.70
CA TYR A 56 5.85 18.18 2.94
C TYR A 56 7.05 18.36 3.89
N LEU A 57 8.05 17.48 3.83
CA LEU A 57 9.23 17.57 4.70
C LEU A 57 10.47 18.10 3.97
N LYS A 58 10.60 17.85 2.67
CA LYS A 58 11.74 18.33 1.86
C LYS A 58 11.39 19.52 0.96
N GLY A 59 10.11 19.76 0.70
CA GLY A 59 9.68 20.78 -0.27
C GLY A 59 9.95 20.37 -1.72
N GLU A 60 10.05 19.07 -1.99
CA GLU A 60 10.36 18.49 -3.29
C GLU A 60 9.10 17.99 -3.98
N GLY A 61 8.75 18.62 -5.10
CA GLY A 61 7.62 18.19 -5.95
C GLY A 61 6.22 18.33 -5.32
N PRO A 62 5.16 18.21 -6.12
CA PRO A 62 3.79 18.18 -5.61
C PRO A 62 3.40 16.76 -5.17
N PHE A 63 2.70 16.63 -4.05
CA PHE A 63 2.06 15.38 -3.67
C PHE A 63 0.73 15.19 -4.41
N ALA A 64 0.54 14.03 -5.04
CA ALA A 64 -0.71 13.64 -5.69
C ALA A 64 -1.13 12.23 -5.23
N CYS A 65 -2.39 12.09 -4.84
CA CYS A 65 -2.97 10.84 -4.36
C CYS A 65 -4.26 10.55 -5.13
N GLU A 66 -4.36 9.38 -5.73
CA GLU A 66 -5.61 8.87 -6.30
C GLU A 66 -6.46 8.28 -5.16
N ALA A 67 -7.78 8.35 -5.31
CA ALA A 67 -8.68 7.78 -4.32
C ALA A 67 -8.63 6.24 -4.31
N VAL A 68 -8.41 5.63 -5.47
CA VAL A 68 -8.47 4.17 -5.66
C VAL A 68 -7.31 3.69 -6.54
N TYR A 69 -6.64 2.63 -6.09
CA TYR A 69 -5.55 1.95 -6.79
C TYR A 69 -5.91 0.47 -7.01
N GLY A 70 -5.63 -0.05 -8.21
CA GLY A 70 -5.95 -1.42 -8.63
C GLY A 70 -7.16 -1.50 -9.58
N ASN A 71 -7.13 -2.47 -10.51
CA ASN A 71 -8.19 -2.70 -11.50
C ASN A 71 -9.46 -3.34 -10.91
#